data_AF-A0A7V9SEP2-F1
#
_entry.id   AF-A0A7V9SEP2-F1
#
_cell.length_a   1.000
_cell.length_b   1.000
_cell.length_c   1.000
_cell.angle_alpha   90.00
_cell.angle_beta   90.00
_cell.angle_gamma   90.00
#
_symmetry.space_group_name_H-M   'P 1'
#
loop_
_entity.id
_entity.type
_entity.pdbx_description
1 polymer ?
#
loop_
_entity_poly.entity_id
_entity_poly.type
_entity_poly.pdbx_seq_one_letter_code
_entity_poly.pdbx_strand_id
1 'polypeptide(L)' 'MNALVRPGQPPAQRVLSGVTRLGITLVLSLIAAIAIYPIVFMGLSSFKTSLEYLANPLAWPSGFSYVDN' A
#
# COMPACT_ATOMS: atom_id res chain seq x y z
N MET A 1 35.70 11.26 34.07
CA MET A 1 34.88 11.67 32.90
C MET A 1 33.59 10.87 32.99
N ASN A 2 32.53 11.49 33.51
CA ASN A 2 31.30 10.79 33.89
C ASN A 2 30.48 10.43 32.65
N ALA A 3 30.28 9.13 32.42
CA ALA A 3 29.34 8.63 31.44
C ALA A 3 27.92 9.06 31.87
N LEU A 4 27.31 9.97 31.11
CA LEU A 4 25.91 10.32 31.24
C LEU A 4 25.08 9.09 30.88
N VAL A 5 24.73 8.30 31.90
CA VAL A 5 23.72 7.25 31.83
C VAL A 5 22.44 7.91 31.35
N ARG A 6 22.09 7.72 30.08
CA ARG A 6 20.81 8.17 29.52
C ARG A 6 19.71 7.45 30.30
N PRO A 7 18.86 8.16 31.04
CA PRO A 7 17.79 7.52 31.79
C PRO A 7 16.92 6.74 30.79
N GLY A 8 16.75 5.44 31.05
CA GLY A 8 15.94 4.57 30.22
C GLY A 8 14.56 5.18 30.05
N GLN A 9 14.16 5.45 28.80
CA GLN A 9 12.85 6.05 28.51
C GLN A 9 11.74 5.27 29.22
N PRO A 10 10.80 5.95 29.89
CA PRO A 10 9.68 5.31 30.56
C PRO A 10 8.92 4.41 29.56
N PRO A 11 8.41 3.25 30.01
CA PRO A 11 7.75 2.27 29.13
C PRO A 11 6.62 2.88 28.30
N ALA A 12 5.92 3.88 28.84
CA ALA A 12 4.89 4.64 28.13
C ALA A 12 5.41 5.38 26.88
N GLN A 13 6.62 5.98 26.93
CA GLN A 13 7.21 6.66 25.77
C GLN A 13 7.63 5.69 24.67
N ARG A 14 8.08 4.48 25.03
CA ARG A 14 8.43 3.44 24.05
C ARG A 14 7.19 2.93 23.31
N VAL A 15 6.10 2.70 24.05
CA VAL A 15 4.81 2.29 23.46
C VAL A 15 4.28 3.40 22.57
N LEU A 16 4.28 4.66 23.03
CA LEU A 16 3.80 5.80 22.24
C LEU A 16 4.60 5.96 20.95
N SER A 17 5.92 5.91 21.01
CA SER A 17 6.78 5.99 19.82
C SER A 17 6.51 4.84 18.83
N GLY A 18 6.30 3.62 19.35
CA GLY A 18 5.93 2.46 18.53
C GLY A 18 4.59 2.64 17.82
N VAL A 19 3.57 3.09 18.55
CA VAL A 19 2.22 3.35 18.00
C VAL A 19 2.25 4.49 16.99
N THR A 20 2.94 5.59 17.27
CA THR A 20 3.08 6.71 16.32
C THR A 20 3.79 6.26 15.05
N ARG A 21 4.87 5.48 15.16
CA ARG A 21 5.60 4.95 13.99
C ARG A 21 4.72 4.01 13.16
N LEU A 22 3.94 3.15 13.80
CA LEU A 22 2.97 2.29 13.13
C LEU A 22 1.89 3.12 12.41
N GLY A 23 1.31 4.12 13.09
CA GLY A 23 0.31 5.01 12.52
C GLY A 23 0.83 5.74 11.28
N ILE A 24 2.01 6.33 11.36
CA ILE A 24 2.67 6.98 10.21
C ILE A 24 2.88 5.99 9.07
N THR A 25 3.37 4.77 9.38
CA THR A 25 3.61 3.75 8.37
C THR A 25 2.32 3.31 7.69
N LEU A 26 1.24 3.14 8.43
CA LEU A 26 -0.08 2.78 7.88
C LEU A 26 -0.63 3.87 6.97
N VAL A 27 -0.53 5.14 7.38
CA VAL A 27 -0.98 6.29 6.57
C VAL A 27 -0.15 6.38 5.29
N LEU A 28 1.18 6.26 5.38
CA LEU A 28 2.05 6.29 4.21
C LEU A 28 1.77 5.11 3.26
N SER A 29 1.55 3.91 3.79
CA SER A 29 1.17 2.75 2.99
C SER A 29 -0.18 2.94 2.29
N LEU A 30 -1.16 3.56 2.94
CA LEU A 30 -2.45 3.87 2.32
C LEU A 30 -2.29 4.87 1.17
N ILE A 31 -1.54 5.95 1.40
CA ILE A 31 -1.24 6.95 0.37
C ILE A 31 -0.52 6.29 -0.81
N ALA A 32 0.47 5.44 -0.53
CA ALA A 32 1.20 4.70 -1.56
C ALA A 32 0.27 3.80 -2.38
N ALA A 33 -0.64 3.06 -1.74
CA ALA A 33 -1.62 2.22 -2.43
C ALA A 33 -2.54 3.04 -3.36
N ILE A 34 -3.04 4.19 -2.87
CA ILE A 34 -3.89 5.10 -3.67
C ILE A 34 -3.11 5.68 -4.85
N ALA A 35 -1.84 6.05 -4.65
CA ALA A 35 -1.01 6.61 -5.72
C ALA A 35 -0.67 5.59 -6.81
N ILE A 36 -0.48 4.32 -6.44
CA ILE A 36 -0.15 3.22 -7.37
C ILE A 36 -1.40 2.67 -8.08
N TYR A 37 -2.57 2.77 -7.45
CA TYR A 37 -3.85 2.29 -7.99
C TYR A 37 -4.09 2.61 -9.48
N PRO A 38 -3.98 3.87 -9.97
CA PRO A 38 -4.25 4.17 -11.37
C PRO A 38 -3.30 3.46 -12.34
N ILE A 39 -2.03 3.30 -11.98
CA ILE A 39 -1.02 2.63 -12.82
C ILE A 39 -1.35 1.13 -12.93
N VAL A 40 -1.68 0.50 -11.80
CA VAL A 40 -2.10 -0.90 -11.76
C VAL A 40 -3.40 -1.09 -12.53
N PHE A 41 -4.36 -0.17 -12.39
CA PHE A 41 -5.62 -0.20 -13.12
C PHE A 41 -5.43 -0.10 -14.64
N MET A 42 -4.54 0.79 -15.10
CA MET A 42 -4.18 0.90 -16.52
C MET A 42 -3.56 -0.40 -17.04
N GLY A 43 -2.63 -0.99 -16.30
CA GLY A 43 -1.99 -2.26 -16.66
C GLY A 43 -2.96 -3.45 -16.66
N LEU A 44 -3.84 -3.55 -15.66
CA LEU A 44 -4.85 -4.62 -15.62
C LEU A 44 -5.88 -4.46 -16.73
N SER A 45 -6.27 -3.22 -17.05
CA SER A 45 -7.23 -2.94 -18.12
C SER A 45 -6.68 -3.26 -19.50
N SER A 46 -5.36 -3.22 -19.73
CA SER A 46 -4.78 -3.62 -21.02
C SER A 46 -4.86 -5.12 -21.29
N PHE A 47 -5.16 -5.94 -20.29
CA PHE A 47 -5.37 -7.39 -20.44
C PHE A 47 -6.84 -7.78 -20.45
N LYS A 48 -7.77 -6.84 -20.23
CA LYS A 48 -9.21 -7.10 -20.27
C LYS A 48 -9.72 -7.01 -21.70
N THR A 49 -10.56 -7.95 -22.09
CA THR A 49 -11.34 -7.84 -23.34
C THR A 49 -12.45 -6.79 -23.16
N SER A 50 -12.91 -6.18 -24.27
CA SER A 50 -13.95 -5.12 -24.25
C SER A 50 -15.23 -5.53 -23.51
N LEU A 51 -15.61 -6.81 -23.56
CA LEU A 51 -16.79 -7.34 -22.86
C LEU A 51 -16.56 -7.46 -21.34
N GLU A 52 -15.36 -7.84 -20.90
CA GLU A 52 -15.01 -7.92 -19.47
C GLU A 52 -14.95 -6.54 -18.81
N TYR A 53 -14.45 -5.54 -19.53
CA TYR A 53 -14.42 -4.16 -19.04
C TYR A 53 -15.83 -3.57 -18.88
N LEU A 54 -16.73 -3.83 -19.84
CA LEU A 54 -18.13 -3.37 -19.79
C LEU A 54 -18.96 -4.08 -18.71
N ALA A 55 -18.69 -5.37 -18.46
CA ALA A 55 -19.39 -6.13 -17.44
C ALA A 55 -18.90 -5.79 -16.02
N ASN A 56 -17.58 -5.63 -15.81
CA ASN A 56 -17.02 -5.27 -14.51
C ASN A 56 -15.66 -4.54 -14.64
N PRO A 57 -15.65 -3.21 -14.63
CA PRO A 57 -14.41 -2.43 -14.82
C PRO A 57 -13.42 -2.64 -13.66
N LEU A 58 -13.90 -2.96 -12.45
CA LEU A 58 -13.09 -3.15 -11.25
C LEU A 58 -12.64 -4.60 -10.98
N ALA A 59 -13.12 -5.59 -11.75
CA ALA A 59 -12.74 -6.99 -11.53
C ALA A 59 -11.29 -7.26 -11.95
N TRP A 60 -10.69 -8.35 -11.45
CA TRP A 60 -9.43 -8.87 -11.98
C TRP A 60 -9.64 -9.45 -13.40
N PRO A 61 -8.67 -9.35 -14.32
CA PRO A 61 -8.77 -9.95 -15.65
C PRO A 61 -8.91 -11.48 -15.56
N SER A 62 -9.75 -12.09 -16.40
CA SER A 62 -10.02 -13.53 -16.34
C SER A 62 -8.88 -14.38 -16.95
N GLY A 63 -8.03 -13.77 -17.78
CA GLY A 63 -6.83 -14.39 -18.35
C GLY A 63 -5.79 -13.36 -18.80
N PHE A 64 -4.51 -13.70 -18.70
CA PHE A 64 -3.40 -12.94 -19.28
C PHE A 64 -3.14 -13.38 -20.74
N SER A 65 -4.20 -13.47 -21.54
CA SER A 65 -4.08 -13.89 -22.95
C SER A 65 -3.98 -12.65 -23.83
N TYR A 66 -2.81 -12.42 -24.42
CA TYR A 66 -2.56 -11.35 -25.39
C TYR A 66 -3.17 -11.66 -26.78
N VAL A 67 -3.81 -12.83 -26.94
CA VAL A 67 -4.08 -13.43 -28.26
C VAL A 67 -5.45 -13.05 -28.84
N ASP A 68 -6.39 -12.55 -28.04
CA ASP A 68 -7.74 -12.19 -28.51
C ASP A 68 -8.16 -10.75 -28.13
N ASN A 69 -7.27 -9.78 -28.33
CA ASN A 69 -7.65 -8.36 -28.44
C ASN A 69 -7.78 -7.96 -29.90
#